data_AF-A0A7S1L3N9-F1
#
_entry.id   AF-A0A7S1L3N9-F1
#
_cell.length_a   1.000
_cell.length_b   1.000
_cell.length_c   1.000
_cell.angle_alpha   90.00
_cell.angle_beta   90.00
_cell.angle_gamma   90.00
#
_symmetry.space_group_name_H-M   'P 1'
#
loop_
_entity.id
_entity.type
_entity.pdbx_description
1 polymer ?
#
loop_
_entity_poly.entity_id
_entity_poly.type
_entity_poly.pdbx_seq_one_letter_code
_entity_poly.pdbx_strand_id
1 'polypeptide(L)'
;GESLSMAPNGEAACAFTHPFDLRDHESVSPAWDEAVSLELVEPLGDAEAATLLFELLDFGPTNIRGEAKPRDIGSGLMPIAWGFLSLRDVYGRSNLERAVSVQLFSAPERRGIFGGIATSVRALFAPAPQSVTKAGWAA
;
A
#
# COMPACT_ATOMS: atom_id res chain seq x y z
N GLY A 1 3.92 8.45 24.97
CA GLY A 1 5.00 9.44 24.86
C GLY A 1 6.19 8.72 24.31
N GLU A 2 6.35 8.75 22.99
CA GLU A 2 7.60 8.52 22.27
C GLU A 2 7.54 9.48 21.08
N SER A 3 8.59 10.30 20.93
CA SER A 3 8.71 11.40 19.99
C SER A 3 9.52 10.91 18.80
N LEU A 4 8.99 11.04 17.58
CA LEU A 4 9.72 10.72 16.37
C LEU A 4 10.09 12.02 15.66
N SER A 5 11.34 12.45 15.87
CA SER A 5 11.98 13.56 15.17
C SER A 5 12.51 13.09 13.81
N MET A 6 12.29 13.86 12.74
CA MET A 6 12.88 13.60 11.43
C MET A 6 14.37 13.98 11.41
N ALA A 7 15.18 13.16 10.76
CA ALA A 7 16.62 13.30 10.69
C ALA A 7 17.06 14.50 9.80
N PRO A 8 18.17 15.19 10.14
CA PRO A 8 18.62 16.44 9.51
C PRO A 8 19.20 16.30 8.07
N ASN A 9 18.96 15.17 7.41
CA ASN A 9 19.63 14.70 6.18
C ASN A 9 18.72 14.67 4.93
N GLY A 10 17.50 15.20 4.99
CA GLY A 10 16.55 15.19 3.85
C GLY A 10 15.78 13.86 3.69
N GLU A 11 15.73 13.05 4.75
CA GLU A 11 14.94 11.82 4.83
C GLU A 11 13.46 12.16 5.10
N ALA A 12 12.51 11.39 4.55
CA ALA A 12 11.10 11.67 4.74
C ALA A 12 10.66 11.44 6.20
N ALA A 13 9.76 12.28 6.73
CA ALA A 13 9.17 12.08 8.05
C ALA A 13 8.40 10.77 8.04
N CYS A 14 8.76 9.85 8.93
CA CYS A 14 8.12 8.55 9.03
C CYS A 14 7.67 8.30 10.47
N ALA A 15 6.61 7.52 10.60
CA ALA A 15 6.13 7.04 11.88
C ALA A 15 5.45 5.69 11.68
N PHE A 16 5.38 4.91 12.75
CA PHE A 16 4.86 3.55 12.75
C PHE A 16 3.72 3.46 13.75
N THR A 17 2.67 2.72 13.36
CA THR A 17 1.66 2.26 14.31
C THR A 17 2.20 1.08 15.11
N HIS A 18 1.56 0.79 16.23
CA HIS A 18 1.80 -0.45 16.95
C HIS A 18 1.48 -1.67 16.06
N PRO A 19 2.24 -2.76 16.17
CA PRO A 19 1.93 -3.97 15.44
C PRO A 19 0.61 -4.59 15.93
N PHE A 20 -0.18 -5.15 15.01
CA PHE A 20 -1.48 -5.78 15.31
C PHE A 20 -1.43 -7.29 15.01
N ASP A 21 -1.56 -8.16 16.01
CA ASP A 21 -1.67 -9.61 15.78
C ASP A 21 -3.13 -10.00 15.52
N LEU A 22 -3.44 -10.27 14.27
CA LEU A 22 -4.78 -10.68 13.83
C LEU A 22 -5.30 -11.93 14.56
N ARG A 23 -4.42 -12.85 14.98
CA ARG A 23 -4.83 -14.10 15.65
C ARG A 23 -5.19 -13.86 17.10
N ASP A 24 -4.40 -13.06 17.80
CA ASP A 24 -4.66 -12.72 19.21
C ASP A 24 -6.00 -11.96 19.35
N HIS A 25 -6.36 -11.21 18.31
CA HIS A 25 -7.60 -10.46 18.23
C HIS A 25 -8.75 -11.20 17.52
N GLU A 26 -8.55 -12.47 17.10
CA GLU A 26 -9.53 -13.28 16.33
C GLU A 26 -10.18 -12.50 15.17
N SER A 27 -9.39 -11.66 14.49
CA SER A 27 -9.88 -10.72 13.47
C SER A 27 -9.18 -10.93 12.13
N VAL A 28 -9.86 -10.56 11.05
CA VAL A 28 -9.28 -10.48 9.70
C VAL A 28 -9.02 -9.03 9.26
N SER A 29 -9.37 -8.07 10.10
CA SER A 29 -9.16 -6.64 9.87
C SER A 29 -8.48 -6.02 11.10
N PRO A 30 -7.33 -5.38 10.94
CA PRO A 30 -6.70 -4.64 12.03
C PRO A 30 -7.56 -3.43 12.42
N ALA A 31 -7.63 -3.13 13.72
CA ALA A 31 -8.26 -1.95 14.28
C ALA A 31 -7.25 -1.26 15.20
N TRP A 32 -6.42 -0.39 14.61
CA TRP A 32 -5.34 0.27 15.35
C TRP A 32 -5.85 1.34 16.31
N ASP A 33 -6.85 2.12 15.90
CA ASP A 33 -7.40 3.26 16.67
C ASP A 33 -6.31 4.14 17.31
N GLU A 34 -5.23 4.37 16.57
CA GLU A 34 -4.02 5.04 17.04
C GLU A 34 -3.84 6.42 16.38
N ALA A 35 -3.46 7.40 17.18
CA ALA A 35 -3.03 8.70 16.70
C ALA A 35 -1.51 8.73 16.57
N VAL A 36 -1.04 9.02 15.36
CA VAL A 36 0.38 9.12 15.04
C VAL A 36 0.72 10.57 14.71
N SER A 37 1.76 11.10 15.37
CA SER A 37 2.24 12.46 15.15
C SER A 37 3.49 12.45 14.28
N LEU A 38 3.50 13.25 13.22
CA LEU A 38 4.66 13.47 12.36
C LEU A 38 5.17 14.90 12.56
N GLU A 39 6.43 15.04 12.94
CA GLU A 39 7.09 16.35 12.97
C GLU A 39 7.58 16.73 11.58
N LEU A 40 7.15 17.90 11.11
CA LEU A 40 7.55 18.44 9.82
C LEU A 40 8.64 19.48 10.00
N VAL A 41 9.64 19.45 9.12
CA VAL A 41 10.73 20.44 9.12
C VAL A 41 10.24 21.82 8.70
N GLU A 42 9.25 21.87 7.80
CA GLU A 42 8.62 23.10 7.34
C GLU A 42 7.15 23.15 7.75
N PRO A 43 6.60 24.34 8.10
CA PRO A 43 5.20 24.50 8.41
C PRO A 43 4.33 24.07 7.22
N LEU A 44 3.24 23.35 7.51
CA LEU A 44 2.30 22.86 6.50
C LEU A 44 1.62 23.97 5.66
N GLY A 45 1.75 25.23 6.09
CA GLY A 45 1.12 26.40 5.47
C GLY A 45 1.44 26.55 3.99
N ASP A 46 2.69 26.27 3.59
CA ASP A 46 3.17 26.41 2.21
C ASP A 46 3.20 25.06 1.45
N ALA A 47 2.88 23.96 2.13
CA ALA A 47 2.99 22.60 1.59
C ALA A 47 1.74 22.17 0.80
N GLU A 48 1.28 23.00 -0.15
CA GLU A 48 0.08 22.71 -0.97
C GLU A 48 0.13 21.34 -1.69
N ALA A 49 1.33 20.80 -1.92
CA ALA A 49 1.55 19.53 -2.63
C ALA A 49 1.99 18.34 -1.73
N ALA A 50 1.97 18.49 -0.40
CA ALA A 50 2.40 17.40 0.48
C ALA A 50 1.47 16.18 0.42
N THR A 51 2.07 15.00 0.44
CA THR A 51 1.39 13.70 0.34
C THR A 51 1.91 12.78 1.43
N LEU A 52 0.99 12.14 2.16
CA LEU A 52 1.30 11.06 3.08
C LEU A 52 1.37 9.75 2.30
N LEU A 53 2.42 8.97 2.52
CA LEU A 53 2.54 7.60 2.04
C LEU A 53 2.23 6.66 3.20
N PHE A 54 1.38 5.68 2.96
CA PHE A 54 1.05 4.62 3.90
C PHE A 54 1.62 3.31 3.37
N GLU A 55 2.38 2.61 4.19
CA GLU A 55 2.86 1.25 3.90
C GLU A 55 2.28 0.28 4.93
N LEU A 56 1.61 -0.76 4.44
CA LEU A 56 1.14 -1.86 5.27
C LEU A 56 2.19 -2.96 5.26
N LEU A 57 2.75 -3.24 6.43
CA LEU A 57 3.84 -4.19 6.60
C LEU A 57 3.36 -5.45 7.32
N ASP A 58 3.78 -6.61 6.82
CA ASP A 58 3.71 -7.88 7.49
C ASP A 58 5.01 -8.12 8.24
N PHE A 59 4.93 -8.72 9.41
CA PHE A 59 6.11 -9.10 10.18
C PHE A 59 5.89 -10.42 10.91
N GLY A 60 6.97 -10.95 11.47
CA GLY A 60 6.93 -12.20 12.20
C GLY A 60 7.06 -13.47 11.33
N PRO A 61 7.24 -14.62 11.98
CA PRO A 61 7.66 -15.85 11.31
C PRO A 61 6.52 -16.63 10.65
N THR A 62 5.26 -16.29 10.93
CA THR A 62 4.08 -17.03 10.47
C THR A 62 3.09 -16.12 9.75
N ASN A 63 2.33 -16.67 8.80
CA ASN A 63 1.21 -15.97 8.17
C ASN A 63 -0.05 -16.02 9.05
N ILE A 64 -1.15 -15.41 8.58
CA ILE A 64 -2.45 -15.38 9.28
C ILE A 64 -3.05 -16.76 9.54
N ARG A 65 -2.60 -17.80 8.82
CA ARG A 65 -3.01 -19.20 9.00
C ARG A 65 -2.12 -19.97 9.99
N GLY A 66 -1.10 -19.31 10.55
CA GLY A 66 -0.10 -19.94 11.42
C GLY A 66 0.98 -20.72 10.67
N GLU A 67 1.03 -20.64 9.33
CA GLU A 67 2.05 -21.33 8.53
C GLU A 67 3.35 -20.53 8.51
N ALA A 68 4.49 -21.22 8.56
CA ALA A 68 5.80 -20.57 8.53
C ALA A 68 6.04 -19.83 7.21
N LYS A 69 6.48 -18.57 7.29
CA LYS A 69 6.86 -17.76 6.14
C LYS A 69 8.25 -18.15 5.62
N PRO A 70 8.51 -18.03 4.30
CA PRO A 70 9.85 -18.20 3.73
C PRO A 70 10.85 -17.25 4.40
N ARG A 71 12.03 -17.77 4.78
CA ARG A 71 13.06 -17.05 5.55
C ARG A 71 13.88 -16.05 4.73
N ASP A 72 13.62 -15.93 3.43
CA ASP A 72 14.54 -15.27 2.48
C ASP A 72 14.52 -13.74 2.53
N ILE A 73 13.81 -13.15 3.49
CA ILE A 73 13.55 -11.71 3.52
C ILE A 73 14.15 -11.15 4.81
N GLY A 74 15.45 -10.86 4.71
CA GLY A 74 16.35 -10.52 5.81
C GLY A 74 16.04 -9.25 6.61
N SER A 75 14.89 -8.60 6.41
CA SER A 75 14.44 -7.43 7.19
C SER A 75 13.32 -7.74 8.19
N GLY A 76 12.67 -8.89 8.12
CA GLY A 76 11.53 -9.23 9.00
C GLY A 76 10.25 -8.40 8.79
N LEU A 77 10.34 -7.24 8.13
CA LEU A 77 9.24 -6.42 7.66
C LEU A 77 9.07 -6.61 6.14
N MET A 78 7.87 -7.00 5.74
CA MET A 78 7.48 -7.24 4.36
C MET A 78 6.36 -6.29 3.94
N PRO A 79 6.53 -5.48 2.90
CA PRO A 79 5.41 -4.69 2.39
C PRO A 79 4.33 -5.61 1.78
N ILE A 80 3.09 -5.44 2.23
CA ILE A 80 1.90 -6.13 1.72
C ILE A 80 1.17 -5.21 0.73
N ALA A 81 0.99 -3.97 1.13
CA ALA A 81 0.25 -2.97 0.38
C ALA A 81 0.75 -1.57 0.70
N TRP A 82 0.41 -0.62 -0.16
CA TRP A 82 0.74 0.79 0.03
C TRP A 82 -0.39 1.66 -0.49
N GLY A 83 -0.49 2.88 0.02
CA GLY A 83 -1.48 3.87 -0.40
C GLY A 83 -0.93 5.26 -0.16
N PHE A 84 -1.62 6.28 -0.67
CA PHE A 84 -1.21 7.65 -0.50
C PHE A 84 -2.41 8.58 -0.31
N LEU A 85 -2.18 9.69 0.38
CA LEU A 85 -3.17 10.72 0.63
C LEU A 85 -2.52 12.10 0.49
N SER A 86 -2.98 12.87 -0.49
CA SER A 86 -2.65 14.29 -0.54
C SER A 86 -3.26 15.00 0.67
N LEU A 87 -2.49 15.86 1.33
CA LEU A 87 -2.96 16.57 2.52
C LEU A 87 -4.08 17.56 2.23
N ARG A 88 -4.14 18.04 0.99
CA ARG A 88 -5.25 18.83 0.46
C ARG A 88 -5.96 18.07 -0.66
N ASP A 89 -7.28 18.20 -0.72
CA ASP A 89 -8.06 17.68 -1.84
C ASP A 89 -7.98 18.59 -3.08
N VAL A 90 -8.62 18.18 -4.17
CA VAL A 90 -8.65 18.94 -5.44
C VAL A 90 -9.30 20.33 -5.33
N TYR A 91 -9.96 20.62 -4.21
CA TYR A 91 -10.58 21.91 -3.90
C TYR A 91 -9.78 22.70 -2.84
N GLY A 92 -8.59 22.23 -2.46
CA GLY A 92 -7.71 22.87 -1.48
C GLY A 92 -8.09 22.62 -0.01
N ARG A 93 -9.09 21.77 0.27
CA ARG A 93 -9.54 21.48 1.65
C ARG A 93 -8.61 20.48 2.32
N SER A 94 -8.34 20.68 3.62
CA SER A 94 -7.50 19.77 4.41
C SER A 94 -8.14 18.39 4.57
N ASN A 95 -7.35 17.34 4.34
CA ASN A 95 -7.73 15.95 4.62
C ASN A 95 -7.40 15.49 6.05
N LEU A 96 -6.71 16.32 6.85
CA LEU A 96 -6.30 15.98 8.22
C LEU A 96 -7.45 16.10 9.25
N GLU A 97 -8.48 16.88 8.95
CA GLU A 97 -9.56 17.20 9.90
C GLU A 97 -10.75 16.24 9.80
N ARG A 98 -10.64 15.18 9.00
CA ARG A 98 -11.75 14.26 8.72
C ARG A 98 -11.28 12.82 8.57
N ALA A 99 -12.21 11.88 8.75
CA ALA A 99 -11.99 10.50 8.36
C ALA A 99 -11.93 10.39 6.83
N VAL A 100 -10.85 9.79 6.31
CA VAL A 100 -10.65 9.56 4.87
C VAL A 100 -10.33 8.10 4.64
N SER A 101 -10.99 7.48 3.66
CA SER A 101 -10.63 6.14 3.19
C SER A 101 -9.48 6.23 2.19
N VAL A 102 -8.38 5.56 2.50
CA VAL A 102 -7.22 5.47 1.60
C VAL A 102 -7.32 4.17 0.80
N GLN A 103 -7.23 4.28 -0.53
CA GLN A 103 -7.15 3.10 -1.38
C GLN A 103 -5.75 2.50 -1.28
N LEU A 104 -5.70 1.19 -1.02
CA LEU A 104 -4.47 0.43 -0.99
C LEU A 104 -4.23 -0.28 -2.33
N PHE A 105 -2.98 -0.32 -2.74
CA PHE A 105 -2.46 -1.04 -3.88
C PHE A 105 -1.55 -2.15 -3.38
N SER A 106 -1.55 -3.30 -4.05
CA SER A 106 -0.65 -4.39 -3.71
C SER A 106 0.82 -3.93 -3.82
N ALA A 107 1.64 -4.33 -2.87
CA ALA A 107 3.08 -4.17 -2.99
C ALA A 107 3.56 -4.94 -4.24
N PRO A 108 4.50 -4.39 -5.03
CA PRO A 108 5.01 -5.09 -6.19
C PRO A 108 5.60 -6.43 -5.76
N GLU A 109 5.13 -7.52 -6.37
CA GLU A 109 5.69 -8.85 -6.14
C GLU A 109 7.19 -8.79 -6.43
N ARG A 110 8.02 -9.08 -5.42
CA ARG A 110 9.44 -9.36 -5.65
C ARG A 110 9.52 -10.68 -6.42
N ARG A 111 9.30 -10.62 -7.73
CA ARG A 111 9.53 -11.75 -8.61
C ARG A 111 11.00 -12.12 -8.46
N GLY A 112 11.25 -13.24 -7.79
CA GLY A 112 12.53 -13.91 -7.90
C GLY A 112 12.86 -14.05 -9.39
N ILE A 113 14.13 -13.94 -9.74
CA ILE A 113 14.64 -13.88 -11.12
C ILE A 113 14.17 -15.09 -11.96
N PHE A 114 13.66 -16.15 -11.32
CA PHE A 114 13.13 -17.36 -11.93
C PHE A 114 11.61 -17.36 -12.26
N GLY A 115 10.83 -16.38 -11.79
CA GLY A 115 9.37 -16.32 -12.03
C GLY A 115 8.94 -15.59 -13.32
N GLY A 116 9.87 -14.94 -14.01
CA GLY A 116 9.58 -14.07 -15.16
C GLY A 116 9.18 -14.79 -16.46
N ILE A 117 9.35 -16.11 -16.55
CA ILE A 117 9.19 -16.83 -17.83
C ILE A 117 7.76 -17.38 -18.01
N ALA A 118 6.99 -17.59 -16.94
CA ALA A 118 5.68 -18.25 -17.05
C ALA A 118 4.54 -17.32 -17.52
N THR A 119 4.67 -15.99 -17.33
CA THR A 119 3.56 -15.07 -17.59
C THR A 119 3.47 -14.57 -19.04
N SER A 120 4.54 -14.68 -19.82
CA SER A 120 4.59 -14.15 -21.20
C SER A 120 4.09 -15.13 -22.26
N VAL A 121 3.88 -16.41 -21.93
CA VAL A 121 3.44 -17.42 -22.92
C VAL A 121 1.91 -17.42 -23.08
N ARG A 122 1.14 -17.04 -22.05
CA ARG A 122 -0.33 -17.07 -22.12
C ARG A 122 -0.95 -15.99 -23.01
N ALA A 123 -0.24 -14.88 -23.25
CA ALA A 123 -0.72 -13.79 -24.11
C ALA A 123 -0.53 -14.06 -25.61
N LEU A 124 0.32 -15.02 -25.99
CA LEU A 124 0.63 -15.33 -27.40
C LEU A 124 -0.30 -16.39 -28.02
N PHE A 125 -1.07 -17.10 -27.21
CA PHE A 125 -1.96 -18.19 -27.68
C PHE A 125 -3.43 -17.96 -27.37
N ALA A 126 -3.83 -16.75 -26.94
CA ALA A 126 -5.23 -16.41 -26.87
C ALA A 126 -5.78 -16.24 -28.29
N PRO A 127 -6.74 -17.06 -28.76
CA PRO A 127 -7.37 -16.85 -30.05
C PRO A 127 -8.08 -15.50 -30.07
N ALA A 128 -7.84 -14.72 -31.12
CA ALA A 128 -8.46 -13.41 -31.29
C ALA A 128 -9.99 -13.53 -31.24
N PRO A 129 -10.70 -12.60 -30.56
CA PRO A 129 -12.16 -12.59 -30.57
C PRO A 129 -12.65 -12.34 -32.00
N GLN A 130 -13.46 -13.27 -32.52
CA GLN A 130 -14.15 -13.07 -33.79
C GLN A 130 -15.14 -11.90 -33.63
N SER A 131 -14.89 -10.81 -34.35
CA SER A 131 -15.85 -9.72 -34.50
C SER A 131 -17.03 -10.23 -35.33
N VAL A 132 -18.20 -10.31 -34.72
CA VAL A 132 -19.46 -10.53 -35.44
C VAL A 132 -19.83 -9.21 -36.12
N THR A 133 -19.49 -9.08 -37.40
CA THR A 133 -19.99 -8.01 -38.26
C THR A 133 -21.45 -8.28 -38.58
N LYS A 134 -22.35 -7.53 -37.92
CA LYS A 134 -23.76 -7.43 -38.34
C LYS A 134 -23.79 -6.58 -39.61
N ALA A 135 -23.89 -7.23 -40.77
CA ALA A 135 -24.16 -6.56 -42.04
C ALA A 135 -25.60 -6.85 -42.48
N GLY A 136 -26.33 -5.80 -42.87
CA GLY A 136 -27.56 -5.92 -43.66
C GLY A 136 -28.78 -5.21 -43.07
N TRP A 137 -28.97 -3.94 -43.46
CA TRP A 137 -30.28 -3.30 -43.49
C TRP A 137 -31.04 -3.70 -44.77
N ALA A 138 -32.33 -3.96 -44.57
CA ALA A 138 -33.49 -3.72 -45.43
C ALA A 138 -33.50 -4.16 -46.91
N ALA A 139 -34.46 -5.03 -47.26
CA ALA A 139 -35.66 -4.64 -48.02
C ALA A 139 -36.79 -5.63 -47.71
#